data_AF-A0A959T701-F1
#
_entry.id   AF-A0A959T701-F1
#
_cell.length_a   1.000
_cell.length_b   1.000
_cell.length_c   1.000
_cell.angle_alpha   90.00
_cell.angle_beta   90.00
_cell.angle_gamma   90.00
#
_symmetry.space_group_name_H-M   'P 1'
#
loop_
_entity.id
_entity.type
_entity.pdbx_description
1 polymer ?
#
loop_
_entity_poly.entity_id
_entity_poly.type
_entity_poly.pdbx_seq_one_letter_code
_entity_poly.pdbx_strand_id
1 'polypeptide(L)' 'GTWYHLAGVYDGSEMRIYINGALVAFAPQSGVIGFHPQAPACLANLPNASVPYYGWMD' A
#
# COMPACT_ATOMS: atom_id res chain seq x y z
N GLY A 1 -14.40 -15.50 -6.65
CA GLY A 1 -13.19 -14.97 -5.99
C GLY A 1 -13.53 -14.64 -4.55
N THR A 2 -12.53 -14.51 -3.70
CA THR A 2 -12.68 -14.08 -2.30
C THR A 2 -12.31 -12.61 -2.21
N TRP A 3 -13.18 -11.80 -1.59
CA TRP A 3 -12.88 -10.39 -1.30
C TRP A 3 -12.08 -10.27 0.00
N TYR A 4 -11.14 -9.34 0.00
CA TYR A 4 -10.33 -9.00 1.17
C TYR A 4 -10.34 -7.49 1.37
N HIS A 5 -10.43 -7.06 2.63
CA HIS A 5 -10.24 -5.66 2.98
C HIS A 5 -8.78 -5.43 3.38
N LEU A 6 -8.08 -4.57 2.64
CA LEU A 6 -6.68 -4.23 2.88
C LEU A 6 -6.56 -2.80 3.41
N ALA A 7 -5.73 -2.60 4.44
CA ALA A 7 -5.40 -1.28 4.94
C ALA A 7 -3.89 -1.13 5.18
N GLY A 8 -3.32 -0.04 4.68
CA GLY A 8 -1.96 0.41 5.01
C GLY A 8 -2.02 1.60 5.97
N VAL A 9 -1.27 1.53 7.06
CA VAL A 9 -1.21 2.57 8.09
C VAL A 9 0.24 3.00 8.30
N TYR A 10 0.47 4.30 8.44
CA TYR A 10 1.77 4.88 8.76
C TYR A 10 1.60 5.91 9.87
N ASP A 11 2.37 5.78 10.95
CA ASP A 11 2.31 6.66 12.12
C ASP A 11 3.48 7.64 12.24
N GLY A 12 4.41 7.63 11.26
CA GLY A 12 5.62 8.44 11.28
C GLY A 12 6.87 7.70 11.78
N SER A 13 6.71 6.50 12.35
CA SER A 13 7.79 5.65 12.87
C SER A 13 7.75 4.21 12.34
N GLU A 14 6.58 3.74 11.92
CA GLU A 14 6.39 2.40 11.39
C GLU A 14 5.28 2.38 10.32
N MET A 15 5.45 1.53 9.31
CA MET A 15 4.41 1.17 8.35
C MET A 15 3.81 -0.19 8.71
N ARG A 16 2.49 -0.32 8.63
CA ARG A 16 1.73 -1.54 8.96
C ARG A 16 0.74 -1.90 7.87
N ILE A 17 0.58 -3.20 7.61
CA ILE A 17 -0.39 -3.75 6.65
C ILE A 17 -1.37 -4.66 7.39
N TYR A 18 -2.67 -4.44 7.15
CA TYR A 18 -3.76 -5.22 7.71
C TYR A 18 -4.55 -5.91 6.61
N ILE A 19 -4.95 -7.16 6.84
CA ILE A 19 -5.90 -7.92 6.00
C ILE A 19 -7.09 -8.32 6.86
N ASN A 20 -8.29 -7.94 6.45
CA ASN A 20 -9.54 -8.17 7.19
C ASN A 20 -9.44 -7.69 8.66
N GLY A 21 -8.71 -6.60 8.89
CA GLY A 21 -8.49 -6.00 10.21
C GLY A 21 -7.37 -6.65 11.04
N ALA A 22 -6.80 -7.78 10.62
CA ALA A 22 -5.67 -8.40 11.31
C ALA A 22 -4.34 -7.84 10.78
N LEU A 23 -3.42 -7.49 11.69
CA LEU A 23 -2.06 -7.07 11.32
C LEU A 23 -1.31 -8.26 10.73
N VAL A 24 -0.81 -8.13 9.50
CA VAL A 24 -0.08 -9.21 8.81
C VAL A 24 1.39 -8.89 8.56
N ALA A 25 1.77 -7.61 8.51
CA ALA A 25 3.15 -7.19 8.33
C ALA A 25 3.38 -5.78 8.87
N PHE A 26 4.62 -5.50 9.28
CA PHE A 26 5.08 -4.16 9.65
C PHE A 26 6.55 -3.97 9.32
N ALA A 27 6.99 -2.72 9.18
CA ALA A 27 8.39 -2.36 9.04
C ALA A 27 8.67 -0.98 9.64
N PRO A 28 9.76 -0.81 10.41
CA PRO A 28 10.17 0.51 10.88
C PRO A 28 10.53 1.38 9.68
N GLN A 29 9.90 2.55 9.60
CA GLN A 29 10.10 3.52 8.55
C GLN A 29 9.81 4.90 9.13
N SER A 30 10.66 5.87 8.84
CA SER A 30 10.51 7.23 9.38
C SER A 30 10.65 8.26 8.28
N GLY A 31 10.07 9.44 8.50
CA GLY A 31 10.07 10.54 7.53
C GLY A 31 8.67 10.91 7.05
N VAL A 32 8.61 11.85 6.11
CA VAL A 32 7.35 12.37 5.57
C VAL A 32 6.85 11.50 4.41
N ILE A 33 5.52 11.31 4.34
CA ILE A 33 4.90 10.74 3.14
C ILE A 33 5.01 11.77 2.01
N GLY A 34 5.59 11.35 0.89
CA GLY A 34 5.60 12.16 -0.34
C GLY A 34 4.21 12.20 -0.97
N PHE A 35 3.81 13.37 -1.43
CA PHE A 35 2.59 13.56 -2.22
C PHE A 35 2.94 13.90 -3.67
N HIS A 36 1.96 13.90 -4.57
CA HIS A 36 2.17 14.39 -5.92
C HIS A 36 2.63 15.87 -5.89
N PRO A 37 3.66 16.27 -6.66
CA PRO A 37 4.34 15.50 -7.71
C PRO A 37 5.57 14.70 -7.24
N GLN A 38 5.98 14.84 -5.97
CA GLN A 38 7.18 14.18 -5.45
C GLN A 38 7.10 12.66 -5.52
N ALA A 39 5.89 12.10 -5.30
CA ALA A 39 5.63 10.68 -5.46
C ALA A 39 4.18 10.45 -5.94
N PRO A 40 3.95 9.78 -7.09
CA PRO A 40 2.62 9.32 -7.47
C PRO A 40 2.18 8.18 -6.55
N ALA A 41 0.89 8.15 -6.20
CA ALA A 41 0.30 6.99 -5.56
C ALA A 41 -0.04 5.94 -6.63
N CYS A 42 0.51 4.74 -6.51
CA CYS A 42 0.17 3.61 -7.37
C CYS A 42 -0.28 2.42 -6.53
N LEU A 43 -1.34 1.76 -6.98
CA LEU A 43 -1.71 0.43 -6.50
C LEU A 43 -0.99 -0.57 -7.40
N ALA A 44 -0.31 -1.54 -6.79
CA ALA A 44 0.61 -2.46 -7.45
C ALA A 44 1.87 -1.75 -8.01
N ASN A 45 2.36 -2.20 -9.16
CA ASN A 45 3.70 -1.87 -9.62
C ASN A 45 3.81 -0.41 -10.09
N LEU A 46 4.97 0.18 -9.87
CA LEU A 46 5.33 1.50 -10.35
C LEU A 46 5.23 1.56 -11.89
N PRO A 47 5.05 2.74 -12.49
CA PRO A 47 4.76 2.91 -13.92
C PRO A 47 5.82 2.37 -14.91
N ASN A 48 6.91 1.78 -14.42
CA ASN A 48 7.99 1.19 -15.23
C ASN A 48 7.79 -0.31 -15.53
N ALA A 49 6.72 -0.95 -15.06
CA ALA A 49 6.53 -2.39 -15.25
C ALA A 49 5.41 -2.75 -16.23
N SER A 50 5.71 -3.72 -17.08
CA SER A 50 4.88 -4.20 -18.19
C SER A 50 3.67 -5.06 -17.79
N VAL A 51 3.36 -5.17 -16.49
CA VAL A 51 2.30 -6.07 -16.00
C VAL A 51 1.31 -5.27 -15.14
N PRO A 52 0.17 -4.83 -15.70
CA PRO A 52 -0.85 -4.15 -14.92
C PRO A 52 -1.47 -5.11 -13.90
N TYR A 53 -2.02 -4.55 -12.81
CA TYR A 53 -2.82 -5.33 -11.87
C TYR A 53 -4.08 -5.86 -12.56
N TYR A 54 -4.32 -7.17 -12.45
CA TYR A 54 -5.54 -7.81 -12.93
C TYR A 54 -6.37 -8.29 -11.74
N GLY A 55 -7.44 -7.56 -11.44
CA GLY A 55 -8.38 -7.89 -10.37
C GLY A 55 -9.46 -6.82 -10.21
N TRP A 56 -10.50 -7.14 -9.45
CA TRP A 56 -11.51 -6.16 -9.07
C TRP A 56 -11.06 -5.38 -7.83
N MET A 57 -11.42 -4.11 -7.77
CA MET A 57 -11.23 -3.22 -6.63
C MET A 57 -12.54 -2.45 -6.42
N ASP A 58 -12.88 -2.24 -5.16
CA ASP A 58 -13.97 -1.38 -4.69
C ASP A 58 -13.43 -0.58 -3.49
#